data_AF-D5MJ89-F1
#
_entry.id   AF-D5MJ89-F1
#
_cell.length_a   1.000
_cell.length_b   1.000
_cell.length_c   1.000
_cell.angle_alpha   90.00
_cell.angle_beta   90.00
_cell.angle_gamma   90.00
#
_symmetry.space_group_name_H-M   'P 1'
#
loop_
_entity.id
_entity.type
_entity.pdbx_description
1 polymer ?
#
loop_
_entity_poly.entity_id
_entity_poly.type
_entity_poly.pdbx_seq_one_letter_code
_entity_poly.pdbx_strand_id
1 'polypeptide(L)'
;MRRFLRLSLVAAAFALISPVATAQEYFGEFLDRPKGAFIVEAQPRPLFRVETDFRFKDPNGLLWSTPAGTEVDGASIPQLFWSIIGGPFEGPYINASIIHDYYCRTMERTAHDTHRNLYYGMRTSQVPKWKAKLMHWAVSAFGPSWKLERRVVMRQTCANPPDLPATCSSVPTSEVVPVKSPPIDLSDPVVLAAAISKMTAVARTLLTSNGEVLDVTAGGPVSATVEGIQASADAYRQVFTSKEFSSSPARLGLLSQATGSTLADVQPWAGNRIPSLKEAIVLTPKTVSKVEASAPFKLDPRSKDLIRDRVDLELLKATIHIQDRSM
;
A
#
# COMPACT_ATOMS: atom_id res chain seq x y z
N MET A 1 71.09 -44.23 -28.13
CA MET A 1 71.08 -42.92 -27.44
C MET A 1 69.72 -42.70 -26.81
N ARG A 2 69.66 -42.62 -25.47
CA ARG A 2 68.44 -42.54 -24.65
C ARG A 2 67.68 -41.23 -24.90
N ARG A 3 66.38 -41.29 -25.20
CA ARG A 3 65.49 -40.11 -25.14
C ARG A 3 64.57 -40.25 -23.93
N PHE A 4 64.71 -39.30 -23.02
CA PHE A 4 63.98 -39.19 -21.76
C PHE A 4 62.49 -38.89 -22.02
N LEU A 5 61.61 -39.69 -21.42
CA LEU A 5 60.17 -39.46 -21.35
C LEU A 5 59.91 -38.40 -20.26
N ARG A 6 59.48 -37.20 -20.62
CA ARG A 6 59.04 -36.17 -19.67
C ARG A 6 57.58 -36.43 -19.31
N LEU A 7 57.33 -36.88 -18.09
CA LEU A 7 55.99 -36.98 -17.51
C LEU A 7 55.57 -35.56 -17.05
N SER A 8 54.63 -34.94 -17.76
CA SER A 8 54.03 -33.68 -17.34
C SER A 8 52.85 -33.97 -16.40
N LEU A 9 53.03 -33.65 -15.11
CA LEU A 9 51.97 -33.65 -14.11
C LEU A 9 51.02 -32.49 -14.42
N VAL A 10 49.78 -32.79 -14.84
CA VAL A 10 48.71 -31.79 -14.96
C VAL A 10 48.01 -31.71 -13.60
N ALA A 11 48.30 -30.67 -12.82
CA ALA A 11 47.57 -30.37 -11.60
C ALA A 11 46.21 -29.76 -11.95
N ALA A 12 45.13 -30.50 -11.73
CA ALA A 12 43.76 -29.99 -11.87
C ALA A 12 43.43 -29.12 -10.64
N ALA A 13 43.44 -27.80 -10.81
CA ALA A 13 42.96 -26.86 -9.80
C ALA A 13 41.41 -26.89 -9.79
N PHE A 14 40.83 -27.62 -8.84
CA PHE A 14 39.41 -27.51 -8.52
C PHE A 14 39.15 -26.15 -7.84
N ALA A 15 38.62 -25.19 -8.58
CA ALA A 15 38.10 -23.96 -8.01
C ALA A 15 36.85 -24.29 -7.18
N LEU A 16 36.97 -24.21 -5.86
CA LEU A 16 35.84 -24.28 -4.93
C LEU A 16 34.98 -23.02 -5.13
N ILE A 17 33.94 -23.13 -5.94
CA ILE A 17 32.89 -22.12 -6.02
C ILE A 17 31.98 -22.36 -4.82
N SER A 18 32.22 -21.66 -3.72
CA SER A 18 31.27 -21.62 -2.60
C SER A 18 29.96 -21.01 -3.09
N PRO A 19 28.80 -21.68 -2.94
CA PRO A 19 27.53 -21.05 -3.26
C PRO A 19 27.34 -19.85 -2.33
N VAL A 20 27.12 -18.68 -2.91
CA VAL A 20 26.68 -17.50 -2.17
C VAL A 20 25.32 -17.86 -1.58
N ALA A 21 25.29 -18.17 -0.29
CA ALA A 21 24.06 -18.36 0.45
C ALA A 21 23.35 -17.00 0.51
N THR A 22 22.41 -16.76 -0.40
CA THR A 22 21.49 -15.64 -0.28
C THR A 22 20.60 -15.92 0.92
N ALA A 23 20.85 -15.26 2.05
CA ALA A 23 19.98 -15.33 3.21
C ALA A 23 18.58 -14.87 2.76
N GLN A 24 17.61 -15.79 2.76
CA GLN A 24 16.22 -15.47 2.47
C GLN A 24 15.75 -14.43 3.49
N GLU A 25 15.34 -13.25 3.03
CA GLU A 25 14.75 -12.23 3.92
C GLU A 25 13.54 -12.86 4.66
N TYR A 26 13.55 -12.80 5.99
CA TYR A 26 12.46 -13.30 6.83
C TYR A 26 11.42 -12.20 7.06
N PHE A 27 10.17 -12.49 6.75
CA PHE A 27 9.05 -11.55 6.86
C PHE A 27 7.99 -11.96 7.89
N GLY A 28 8.20 -13.06 8.60
CA GLY A 28 7.19 -13.63 9.49
C GLY A 28 6.58 -14.92 8.95
N GLU A 29 5.64 -15.45 9.72
CA GLU A 29 5.02 -16.76 9.50
C GLU A 29 3.53 -16.70 9.83
N PHE A 30 2.69 -17.23 8.93
CA PHE A 30 1.29 -17.51 9.25
C PHE A 30 1.23 -18.82 10.03
N LEU A 31 0.65 -18.77 11.24
CA LEU A 31 0.58 -19.93 12.13
C LEU A 31 -0.61 -20.82 11.82
N ASP A 32 -1.55 -20.31 11.03
CA ASP A 32 -2.81 -20.96 10.68
C ASP A 32 -3.07 -20.83 9.18
N ARG A 33 -3.98 -21.66 8.65
CA ARG A 33 -4.56 -21.46 7.32
C ARG A 33 -5.90 -20.76 7.47
N PRO A 34 -6.26 -19.83 6.56
CA PRO A 34 -7.57 -19.18 6.63
C PRO A 34 -8.68 -20.23 6.48
N LYS A 35 -9.63 -20.22 7.41
CA LYS A 35 -10.85 -21.04 7.40
C LYS A 35 -12.03 -20.12 7.67
N GLY A 36 -13.11 -20.29 6.93
CA GLY A 36 -14.24 -19.39 6.98
C GLY A 36 -15.19 -19.57 5.81
N ALA A 37 -16.21 -18.72 5.78
CA ALA A 37 -17.23 -18.72 4.74
C ALA A 37 -17.44 -17.30 4.18
N PHE A 38 -17.69 -17.21 2.88
CA PHE A 38 -18.12 -15.96 2.27
C PHE A 38 -19.59 -15.68 2.58
N ILE A 39 -19.86 -14.45 3.01
CA ILE A 39 -21.20 -13.87 3.13
C ILE A 39 -21.45 -13.12 1.82
N VAL A 40 -21.93 -13.84 0.81
CA VAL A 40 -22.08 -13.34 -0.56
C VAL A 40 -23.12 -12.22 -0.70
N GLU A 41 -24.10 -12.17 0.18
CA GLU A 41 -25.19 -11.18 0.15
C GLU A 41 -24.82 -9.85 0.82
N ALA A 42 -23.65 -9.78 1.45
CA ALA A 42 -23.21 -8.56 2.12
C ALA A 42 -23.05 -7.40 1.12
N GLN A 43 -23.39 -6.20 1.56
CA GLN A 43 -23.31 -4.97 0.76
C GLN A 43 -22.32 -3.99 1.40
N PRO A 44 -21.56 -3.21 0.62
CA PRO A 44 -21.60 -3.12 -0.85
C PRO A 44 -20.87 -4.25 -1.58
N ARG A 45 -20.38 -5.28 -0.88
CA ARG A 45 -19.62 -6.40 -1.46
C ARG A 45 -19.58 -7.60 -0.50
N PRO A 46 -19.26 -8.81 -1.00
CA PRO A 46 -19.10 -10.00 -0.16
C PRO A 46 -18.10 -9.78 0.98
N LEU A 47 -18.41 -10.36 2.13
CA LEU A 47 -17.50 -10.43 3.28
C LEU A 47 -16.99 -11.85 3.46
N PHE A 48 -15.84 -12.00 4.10
CA PHE A 48 -15.35 -13.30 4.55
C PHE A 48 -15.42 -13.37 6.08
N ARG A 49 -16.17 -14.34 6.62
CA ARG A 49 -16.24 -14.60 8.05
C ARG A 49 -15.24 -15.68 8.44
N VAL A 50 -14.26 -15.30 9.25
CA VAL A 50 -13.23 -16.18 9.80
C VAL A 50 -13.87 -17.16 10.80
N GLU A 51 -13.66 -18.46 10.63
CA GLU A 51 -14.26 -19.50 11.48
C GLU A 51 -13.41 -19.84 12.71
N THR A 52 -12.08 -19.79 12.57
CA THR A 52 -11.12 -20.09 13.63
C THR A 52 -10.14 -18.95 13.77
N ASP A 53 -9.60 -18.72 14.96
CA ASP A 53 -8.53 -17.74 15.17
C ASP A 53 -7.45 -17.87 14.09
N PHE A 54 -7.13 -16.74 13.47
CA PHE A 54 -6.18 -16.67 12.38
C PHE A 54 -5.01 -15.78 12.79
N ARG A 55 -3.80 -16.35 12.80
CA ARG A 55 -2.65 -15.68 13.43
C ARG A 55 -1.45 -15.56 12.50
N PHE A 56 -0.75 -14.46 12.67
CA PHE A 56 0.49 -14.13 11.98
C PHE A 56 1.55 -13.66 12.98
N LYS A 57 2.73 -14.28 12.96
CA LYS A 57 3.90 -13.84 13.73
C LYS A 57 4.80 -13.02 12.83
N ASP A 58 4.94 -11.75 13.13
CA ASP A 58 5.74 -10.83 12.30
C ASP A 58 7.25 -11.05 12.48
N PRO A 59 8.13 -10.40 11.69
CA PRO A 59 9.57 -10.66 11.75
C PRO A 59 10.23 -10.14 13.04
N ASN A 60 9.53 -9.30 13.81
CA ASN A 60 9.96 -8.82 15.12
C ASN A 60 9.45 -9.72 16.26
N GLY A 61 8.75 -10.81 15.94
CA GLY A 61 8.20 -11.76 16.91
C GLY A 61 6.86 -11.35 17.51
N LEU A 62 6.23 -10.27 17.04
CA LEU A 62 4.92 -9.84 17.52
C LEU A 62 3.82 -10.73 16.92
N LEU A 63 2.91 -11.18 17.77
CA LEU A 63 1.74 -11.96 17.35
C LEU A 63 0.60 -11.04 16.94
N TRP A 64 0.05 -11.24 15.76
CA TRP A 64 -1.14 -10.59 15.22
C TRP A 64 -2.23 -11.65 15.13
N SER A 65 -3.39 -11.40 15.74
CA SER A 65 -4.47 -12.39 15.84
C SER A 65 -5.78 -11.79 15.40
N THR A 66 -6.47 -12.48 14.50
CA THR A 66 -7.86 -12.20 14.11
C THR A 66 -8.76 -13.26 14.74
N PRO A 67 -9.63 -12.92 15.70
CA PRO A 67 -10.49 -13.88 16.38
C PRO A 67 -11.51 -14.53 15.44
N ALA A 68 -11.88 -15.77 15.76
CA ALA A 68 -13.04 -16.44 15.18
C ALA A 68 -14.30 -15.56 15.20
N GLY A 69 -15.12 -15.67 14.17
CA GLY A 69 -16.32 -14.84 13.95
C GLY A 69 -16.04 -13.47 13.34
N THR A 70 -14.77 -13.07 13.16
CA THR A 70 -14.44 -11.80 12.50
C THR A 70 -14.89 -11.81 11.04
N GLU A 71 -15.63 -10.78 10.65
CA GLU A 71 -15.94 -10.47 9.26
C GLU A 71 -14.92 -9.47 8.72
N VAL A 72 -14.30 -9.82 7.61
CA VAL A 72 -13.36 -8.97 6.87
C VAL A 72 -13.88 -8.74 5.46
N ASP A 73 -13.47 -7.65 4.83
CA ASP A 73 -13.93 -7.25 3.49
C ASP A 73 -12.85 -7.38 2.42
N GLY A 74 -11.60 -7.69 2.81
CA GLY A 74 -10.45 -7.84 1.93
C GLY A 74 -10.01 -6.53 1.27
N ALA A 75 -10.52 -5.39 1.75
CA ALA A 75 -10.69 -4.16 0.97
C ALA A 75 -10.14 -2.92 1.69
N SER A 76 -8.92 -2.99 2.21
CA SER A 76 -8.38 -1.88 2.99
C SER A 76 -7.79 -0.70 2.20
N ILE A 77 -7.67 -0.86 0.87
CA ILE A 77 -7.24 0.20 -0.05
C ILE A 77 -8.48 0.71 -0.80
N PRO A 78 -8.66 2.04 -0.99
CA PRO A 78 -9.82 2.59 -1.69
C PRO A 78 -10.08 1.91 -3.04
N GLN A 79 -11.34 1.59 -3.29
CA GLN A 79 -11.80 0.81 -4.46
C GLN A 79 -11.33 1.38 -5.81
N LEU A 80 -11.16 2.70 -5.91
CA LEU A 80 -10.65 3.37 -7.11
C LEU A 80 -9.23 2.95 -7.50
N PHE A 81 -8.49 2.35 -6.56
CA PHE A 81 -7.15 1.84 -6.79
C PHE A 81 -7.09 0.34 -7.07
N TRP A 82 -8.19 -0.41 -6.96
CA TRP A 82 -8.20 -1.87 -7.19
C TRP A 82 -7.88 -2.26 -8.60
N SER A 83 -8.25 -1.40 -9.56
CA SER A 83 -7.71 -1.43 -10.91
C SER A 83 -6.20 -1.66 -10.81
N ILE A 84 -5.49 -0.74 -10.18
CA ILE A 84 -4.08 -0.85 -9.90
C ILE A 84 -3.85 -2.09 -8.99
N ILE A 85 -3.92 -2.02 -7.68
CA ILE A 85 -3.40 -3.05 -6.75
C ILE A 85 -3.98 -4.49 -6.80
N GLY A 86 -5.14 -4.72 -7.41
CA GLY A 86 -5.92 -5.97 -7.28
C GLY A 86 -7.09 -5.79 -6.32
N GLY A 87 -8.17 -6.55 -6.57
CA GLY A 87 -9.43 -6.46 -5.82
C GLY A 87 -9.41 -7.23 -4.49
N PRO A 88 -10.50 -7.16 -3.71
CA PRO A 88 -10.63 -7.89 -2.46
C PRO A 88 -10.60 -9.40 -2.69
N PHE A 89 -9.99 -10.12 -1.75
CA PHE A 89 -9.91 -11.58 -1.78
C PHE A 89 -9.23 -12.17 -3.03
N GLU A 90 -8.42 -11.40 -3.74
CA GLU A 90 -7.68 -11.86 -4.92
C GLU A 90 -6.22 -12.21 -4.58
N GLY A 91 -5.70 -13.23 -5.26
CA GLY A 91 -4.27 -13.53 -5.28
C GLY A 91 -3.67 -13.94 -3.92
N PRO A 92 -2.34 -13.86 -3.77
CA PRO A 92 -1.65 -14.40 -2.61
C PRO A 92 -1.72 -13.53 -1.34
N TYR A 93 -2.33 -12.34 -1.37
CA TYR A 93 -2.35 -11.43 -0.20
C TYR A 93 -3.56 -11.59 0.71
N ILE A 94 -4.47 -12.53 0.44
CA ILE A 94 -5.69 -12.78 1.25
C ILE A 94 -5.36 -13.00 2.72
N ASN A 95 -4.31 -13.79 3.00
CA ASN A 95 -3.87 -14.03 4.37
C ASN A 95 -3.48 -12.72 5.08
N ALA A 96 -2.78 -11.84 4.37
CA ALA A 96 -2.35 -10.56 4.92
C ALA A 96 -3.54 -9.59 5.12
N SER A 97 -4.54 -9.61 4.23
CA SER A 97 -5.72 -8.74 4.34
C SER A 97 -6.60 -9.10 5.54
N ILE A 98 -6.77 -10.38 5.87
CA ILE A 98 -7.56 -10.80 7.05
C ILE A 98 -7.05 -10.15 8.34
N ILE A 99 -5.74 -10.19 8.55
CA ILE A 99 -5.10 -9.55 9.72
C ILE A 99 -5.27 -8.03 9.64
N HIS A 100 -4.99 -7.44 8.49
CA HIS A 100 -5.03 -6.00 8.30
C HIS A 100 -6.43 -5.40 8.54
N ASP A 101 -7.48 -6.01 7.98
CA ASP A 101 -8.86 -5.53 8.11
C ASP A 101 -9.32 -5.55 9.58
N TYR A 102 -8.96 -6.62 10.31
CA TYR A 102 -9.24 -6.70 11.75
C TYR A 102 -8.62 -5.53 12.50
N TYR A 103 -7.32 -5.27 12.33
CA TYR A 103 -6.62 -4.20 13.04
C TYR A 103 -6.97 -2.79 12.55
N CYS A 104 -7.38 -2.63 11.29
CA CYS A 104 -7.95 -1.38 10.79
C CYS A 104 -9.30 -1.05 11.46
N ARG A 105 -10.11 -2.08 11.76
CA ARG A 105 -11.41 -1.91 12.42
C ARG A 105 -11.28 -1.71 13.93
N THR A 106 -10.49 -2.53 14.61
CA THR A 106 -10.35 -2.49 16.08
C THR A 106 -9.41 -1.40 16.55
N MET A 107 -8.45 -0.99 15.70
CA MET A 107 -7.46 0.04 16.02
C MET A 107 -6.66 -0.25 17.29
N GLU A 108 -6.47 -1.53 17.62
CA GLU A 108 -5.70 -1.96 18.81
C GLU A 108 -4.20 -1.63 18.72
N ARG A 109 -3.71 -1.42 17.49
CA ARG A 109 -2.34 -1.04 17.17
C ARG A 109 -2.33 0.22 16.33
N THR A 110 -1.17 0.84 16.18
CA THR A 110 -1.06 2.05 15.36
C THR A 110 -1.36 1.74 13.89
N ALA A 111 -1.83 2.74 13.13
CA ALA A 111 -2.00 2.59 11.68
C ALA A 111 -0.68 2.22 11.00
N HIS A 112 0.42 2.83 11.45
CA HIS A 112 1.78 2.54 11.02
C HIS A 112 2.11 1.04 11.11
N ASP A 113 1.95 0.45 12.29
CA ASP A 113 2.30 -0.95 12.50
C ASP A 113 1.35 -1.89 11.76
N THR A 114 0.07 -1.52 11.70
CA THR A 114 -0.97 -2.27 10.99
C THR A 114 -0.65 -2.35 9.50
N HIS A 115 -0.33 -1.22 8.85
CA HIS A 115 0.01 -1.16 7.44
C HIS A 115 1.36 -1.83 7.13
N ARG A 116 2.35 -1.69 8.02
CA ARG A 116 3.62 -2.41 7.92
C ARG A 116 3.42 -3.93 8.04
N ASN A 117 2.49 -4.37 8.88
CA ASN A 117 2.16 -5.79 9.02
C ASN A 117 1.55 -6.39 7.74
N LEU A 118 0.73 -5.63 7.02
CA LEU A 118 0.23 -6.03 5.69
C LEU A 118 1.40 -6.30 4.72
N TYR A 119 2.41 -5.43 4.70
CA TYR A 119 3.63 -5.65 3.88
C TYR A 119 4.32 -6.97 4.24
N TYR A 120 4.51 -7.23 5.53
CA TYR A 120 5.11 -8.47 6.02
C TYR A 120 4.31 -9.70 5.62
N GLY A 121 3.00 -9.72 5.87
CA GLY A 121 2.13 -10.82 5.47
C GLY A 121 2.12 -11.08 3.95
N MET A 122 2.14 -10.01 3.14
CA MET A 122 2.25 -10.12 1.68
C MET A 122 3.57 -10.76 1.24
N ARG A 123 4.69 -10.35 1.85
CA ARG A 123 6.02 -10.92 1.53
C ARG A 123 6.16 -12.36 2.01
N THR A 124 5.60 -12.71 3.17
CA THR A 124 5.50 -14.11 3.64
C THR A 124 4.67 -14.95 2.67
N SER A 125 3.62 -14.39 2.08
CA SER A 125 2.79 -15.05 1.06
C SER A 125 3.39 -14.98 -0.36
N GLN A 126 4.66 -14.60 -0.50
CA GLN A 126 5.38 -14.54 -1.78
C GLN A 126 4.79 -13.59 -2.83
N VAL A 127 4.05 -12.55 -2.40
CA VAL A 127 3.66 -11.44 -3.29
C VAL A 127 4.94 -10.79 -3.86
N PRO A 128 5.02 -10.51 -5.17
CA PRO A 128 6.18 -9.84 -5.77
C PRO A 128 6.57 -8.56 -5.03
N LYS A 129 7.89 -8.35 -4.82
CA LYS A 129 8.44 -7.26 -3.99
C LYS A 129 7.89 -5.89 -4.38
N TRP A 130 7.88 -5.57 -5.67
CA TRP A 130 7.36 -4.30 -6.18
C TRP A 130 5.87 -4.11 -5.84
N LYS A 131 5.05 -5.18 -5.95
CA LYS A 131 3.61 -5.15 -5.69
C LYS A 131 3.31 -4.99 -4.20
N ALA A 132 4.01 -5.75 -3.35
CA ALA A 132 3.87 -5.63 -1.90
C ALA A 132 4.26 -4.24 -1.38
N LYS A 133 5.34 -3.65 -1.94
CA LYS A 133 5.78 -2.28 -1.60
C LYS A 133 4.79 -1.21 -2.07
N LEU A 134 4.23 -1.38 -3.28
CA LEU A 134 3.20 -0.47 -3.81
C LEU A 134 1.95 -0.51 -2.93
N MET A 135 1.46 -1.69 -2.58
CA MET A 135 0.28 -1.85 -1.72
C MET A 135 0.52 -1.28 -0.32
N HIS A 136 1.70 -1.52 0.27
CA HIS A 136 2.08 -0.91 1.55
C HIS A 136 2.08 0.63 1.49
N TRP A 137 2.71 1.20 0.46
CA TRP A 137 2.70 2.65 0.27
C TRP A 137 1.28 3.19 0.10
N ALA A 138 0.43 2.49 -0.66
CA ALA A 138 -0.95 2.89 -0.93
C ALA A 138 -1.84 2.88 0.32
N VAL A 139 -1.81 1.83 1.16
CA VAL A 139 -2.56 1.84 2.43
C VAL A 139 -2.09 2.95 3.35
N SER A 140 -0.78 3.18 3.45
CA SER A 140 -0.25 4.20 4.35
C SER A 140 -0.60 5.61 3.87
N ALA A 141 -0.58 5.85 2.56
CA ALA A 141 -0.91 7.16 1.99
C ALA A 141 -2.42 7.43 1.99
N PHE A 142 -3.23 6.48 1.53
CA PHE A 142 -4.66 6.70 1.22
C PHE A 142 -5.65 5.93 2.11
N GLY A 143 -5.20 4.92 2.84
CA GLY A 143 -6.05 4.12 3.71
C GLY A 143 -6.47 4.83 5.00
N PRO A 144 -7.25 4.15 5.87
CA PRO A 144 -7.59 4.64 7.20
C PRO A 144 -6.33 4.91 8.01
N SER A 145 -6.26 6.03 8.73
CA SER A 145 -5.09 6.38 9.54
C SER A 145 -5.52 6.88 10.91
N TRP A 146 -4.77 6.49 11.94
CA TRP A 146 -5.02 6.83 13.33
C TRP A 146 -3.74 6.75 14.15
N LYS A 147 -3.71 7.45 15.28
CA LYS A 147 -2.67 7.35 16.31
C LYS A 147 -3.28 6.85 17.61
N LEU A 148 -2.46 6.21 18.44
CA LEU A 148 -2.86 5.84 19.79
C LEU A 148 -2.38 6.91 20.76
N GLU A 149 -3.31 7.56 21.46
CA GLU A 149 -3.01 8.63 22.40
C GLU A 149 -3.52 8.27 23.79
N ARG A 150 -2.72 8.57 24.82
CA ARG A 150 -3.16 8.48 26.20
C ARG A 150 -4.05 9.69 26.51
N ARG A 151 -5.33 9.44 26.78
CA ARG A 151 -6.31 10.47 27.14
C ARG A 151 -6.93 10.18 28.49
N VAL A 152 -7.41 11.23 29.15
CA VAL A 152 -8.23 11.10 30.36
C VAL A 152 -9.68 11.02 29.92
N VAL A 153 -10.35 9.91 30.27
CA VAL A 153 -11.75 9.67 29.97
C VAL A 153 -12.53 9.72 31.28
N MET A 154 -13.64 10.44 31.29
CA MET A 154 -14.56 10.47 32.43
C MET A 154 -15.55 9.31 32.26
N ARG A 155 -15.40 8.24 33.05
CA ARG A 155 -16.41 7.19 33.11
C ARG A 155 -17.41 7.51 34.20
N GLN A 156 -18.68 7.49 33.83
CA GLN A 156 -19.79 7.65 34.76
C GLN A 156 -20.36 6.28 35.10
N THR A 157 -20.29 5.89 36.37
CA THR A 157 -20.94 4.70 36.90
C THR A 157 -22.17 5.11 37.69
N CYS A 158 -23.34 4.62 37.30
CA CYS A 158 -24.61 4.89 37.97
C CYS A 158 -25.10 3.64 38.68
N ALA A 159 -25.48 3.78 39.96
CA ALA A 159 -26.22 2.78 40.69
C ALA A 159 -27.71 3.15 40.68
N ASN A 160 -28.57 2.18 40.33
CA ASN A 160 -30.02 2.32 40.31
C ASN A 160 -30.65 1.37 41.35
N PRO A 161 -30.77 1.78 42.62
CA PRO A 161 -31.47 0.99 43.63
C PRO A 161 -32.99 1.01 43.35
N PRO A 162 -33.75 -0.04 43.70
CA PRO A 162 -35.19 -0.16 43.39
C PRO A 162 -36.07 0.98 43.94
N ASP A 163 -35.69 1.59 45.07
CA ASP A 163 -36.49 2.59 45.80
C ASP A 163 -35.76 3.94 46.01
N LEU A 164 -34.67 4.20 45.29
CA LEU A 164 -33.88 5.43 45.42
C LEU A 164 -33.58 6.04 44.06
N PRO A 165 -33.41 7.37 43.98
CA PRO A 165 -32.94 8.01 42.78
C PRO A 165 -31.55 7.48 42.38
N ALA A 166 -31.34 7.36 41.08
CA ALA A 166 -30.07 6.95 40.50
C ALA A 166 -28.93 7.82 41.02
N THR A 167 -27.88 7.20 41.56
CA THR A 167 -26.67 7.91 42.00
C THR A 167 -25.54 7.60 41.04
N CYS A 168 -25.02 8.65 40.39
CA CYS A 168 -23.92 8.52 39.43
C CYS A 168 -22.64 9.14 40.00
N SER A 169 -21.52 8.44 39.81
CA SER A 169 -20.18 8.94 40.12
C SER A 169 -19.30 8.91 38.88
N SER A 170 -18.53 9.98 38.68
CA SER A 170 -17.61 10.11 37.54
C SER A 170 -16.18 9.98 38.01
N VAL A 171 -15.46 8.96 37.50
CA VAL A 171 -14.06 8.70 37.85
C VAL A 171 -13.18 8.97 36.63
N PRO A 172 -12.17 9.87 36.73
CA PRO A 172 -11.21 10.06 35.66
C PRO A 172 -10.32 8.83 35.52
N THR A 173 -10.28 8.24 34.33
CA THR A 173 -9.42 7.09 34.02
C THR A 173 -8.50 7.44 32.86
N SER A 174 -7.21 7.06 32.95
CA SER A 174 -6.28 7.21 31.84
C SER A 174 -6.39 6.00 30.91
N GLU A 175 -6.82 6.23 29.67
CA GLU A 175 -7.01 5.19 28.67
C GLU A 175 -6.21 5.52 27.40
N VAL A 176 -5.75 4.50 26.70
CA VAL A 176 -5.16 4.65 25.36
C VAL A 176 -6.31 4.55 24.37
N VAL A 177 -6.56 5.64 23.64
CA VAL A 177 -7.67 5.71 22.69
C VAL A 177 -7.16 5.98 21.27
N PRO A 178 -7.79 5.41 20.24
CA PRO A 178 -7.46 5.71 18.86
C PRO A 178 -7.99 7.08 18.45
N VAL A 179 -7.14 7.87 17.81
CA VAL A 179 -7.45 9.20 17.28
C VAL A 179 -7.29 9.14 15.76
N LYS A 180 -8.43 9.12 15.06
CA LYS A 180 -8.45 9.03 13.60
C LYS A 180 -7.96 10.32 12.96
N SER A 181 -7.13 10.18 11.93
CA SER A 181 -6.75 11.28 11.04
C SER A 181 -7.83 11.47 9.97
N PRO A 182 -8.05 12.71 9.49
CA PRO A 182 -9.01 12.95 8.42
C PRO A 182 -8.65 12.12 7.16
N PRO A 183 -9.65 11.55 6.47
CA PRO A 183 -9.41 10.86 5.20
C PRO A 183 -9.03 11.87 4.11
N ILE A 184 -8.37 11.38 3.06
CA ILE A 184 -8.17 12.16 1.84
C ILE A 184 -9.51 12.20 1.09
N ASP A 185 -9.91 13.40 0.66
CA ASP A 185 -11.11 13.61 -0.16
C ASP A 185 -10.84 13.16 -1.61
N LEU A 186 -11.00 11.86 -1.86
CA LEU A 186 -10.93 11.26 -3.20
C LEU A 186 -12.21 11.48 -4.02
N SER A 187 -13.22 12.17 -3.48
CA SER A 187 -14.40 12.57 -4.25
C SER A 187 -14.15 13.83 -5.09
N ASP A 188 -13.15 14.63 -4.70
CA ASP A 188 -12.66 15.75 -5.50
C ASP A 188 -11.94 15.19 -6.76
N PRO A 189 -12.40 15.52 -7.98
CA PRO A 189 -11.86 14.96 -9.21
C PRO A 189 -10.41 15.37 -9.47
N VAL A 190 -9.96 16.52 -8.96
CA VAL A 190 -8.57 16.98 -9.10
C VAL A 190 -7.66 16.20 -8.17
N VAL A 191 -8.08 16.01 -6.91
CA VAL A 191 -7.35 15.19 -5.93
C VAL A 191 -7.26 13.76 -6.41
N LEU A 192 -8.36 13.20 -6.90
CA LEU A 192 -8.42 11.84 -7.43
C LEU A 192 -7.50 11.65 -8.64
N ALA A 193 -7.55 12.56 -9.61
CA ALA A 193 -6.67 12.48 -10.80
C ALA A 193 -5.19 12.56 -10.42
N ALA A 194 -4.84 13.41 -9.45
CA ALA A 194 -3.48 13.51 -8.92
C ALA A 194 -3.04 12.26 -8.16
N ALA A 195 -3.91 11.69 -7.32
CA ALA A 195 -3.63 10.47 -6.59
C ALA A 195 -3.40 9.28 -7.54
N ILE A 196 -4.24 9.12 -8.57
CA ILE A 196 -4.11 8.06 -9.57
C ILE A 196 -2.84 8.26 -10.40
N SER A 197 -2.56 9.48 -10.85
CA SER A 197 -1.36 9.77 -11.63
C SER A 197 -0.08 9.51 -10.83
N LYS A 198 -0.13 9.82 -9.53
CA LYS A 198 0.96 9.56 -8.58
C LYS A 198 1.14 8.08 -8.33
N MET A 199 0.07 7.36 -8.04
CA MET A 199 0.10 5.92 -7.82
C MET A 199 0.63 5.17 -9.05
N THR A 200 0.22 5.58 -10.24
CA THR A 200 0.72 5.01 -11.50
C THR A 200 2.21 5.24 -11.64
N ALA A 201 2.71 6.46 -11.36
CA ALA A 201 4.15 6.72 -11.41
C ALA A 201 4.95 5.89 -10.40
N VAL A 202 4.45 5.72 -9.17
CA VAL A 202 5.08 4.88 -8.14
C VAL A 202 5.10 3.41 -8.58
N ALA A 203 3.98 2.90 -9.11
CA ALA A 203 3.88 1.54 -9.62
C ALA A 203 4.90 1.28 -10.73
N ARG A 204 4.98 2.16 -11.73
CA ARG A 204 5.96 2.04 -12.83
C ARG A 204 7.40 2.12 -12.34
N THR A 205 7.67 2.97 -11.34
CA THR A 205 9.02 3.14 -10.76
C THR A 205 9.45 1.90 -9.98
N LEU A 206 8.56 1.35 -9.15
CA LEU A 206 8.79 0.08 -8.45
C LEU A 206 8.96 -1.08 -9.44
N LEU A 207 8.13 -1.17 -10.48
CA LEU A 207 8.25 -2.20 -11.51
C LEU A 207 9.60 -2.14 -12.23
N THR A 208 9.98 -0.95 -12.72
CA THR A 208 11.23 -0.73 -13.45
C THR A 208 12.47 -1.06 -12.61
N SER A 209 12.40 -0.80 -11.29
CA SER A 209 13.50 -1.02 -10.36
C SER A 209 13.45 -2.35 -9.61
N ASN A 210 12.50 -3.24 -9.94
CA ASN A 210 12.21 -4.45 -9.17
C ASN A 210 12.01 -4.18 -7.65
N GLY A 211 11.43 -3.04 -7.32
CA GLY A 211 11.12 -2.62 -5.97
C GLY A 211 12.29 -2.02 -5.20
N GLU A 212 13.34 -1.53 -5.84
CA GLU A 212 14.44 -0.81 -5.16
C GLU A 212 14.18 0.70 -5.02
N VAL A 213 13.53 1.31 -6.02
CA VAL A 213 13.20 2.74 -6.04
C VAL A 213 11.70 2.90 -5.99
N LEU A 214 11.23 3.69 -5.03
CA LEU A 214 9.80 3.92 -4.81
C LEU A 214 9.27 4.97 -5.77
N ASP A 215 9.98 6.10 -5.85
CA ASP A 215 9.47 7.29 -6.51
C ASP A 215 10.60 8.25 -6.93
N VAL A 216 10.26 9.27 -7.72
CA VAL A 216 11.15 10.39 -8.06
C VAL A 216 10.46 11.70 -7.67
N THR A 217 11.01 12.37 -6.66
CA THR A 217 10.50 13.64 -6.12
C THR A 217 11.36 14.82 -6.57
N ALA A 218 11.01 16.04 -6.15
CA ALA A 218 11.88 17.21 -6.34
C ALA A 218 13.26 17.06 -5.68
N GLY A 219 13.36 16.26 -4.61
CA GLY A 219 14.62 15.93 -3.95
C GLY A 219 15.42 14.80 -4.61
N GLY A 220 14.89 14.20 -5.68
CA GLY A 220 15.50 13.05 -6.37
C GLY A 220 14.78 11.72 -6.09
N PRO A 221 15.41 10.60 -6.47
CA PRO A 221 14.86 9.26 -6.25
C PRO A 221 14.68 8.93 -4.76
N VAL A 222 13.56 8.31 -4.41
CA VAL A 222 13.24 7.85 -3.07
C VAL A 222 13.46 6.34 -3.01
N SER A 223 14.27 5.89 -2.04
CA SER A 223 14.52 4.47 -1.83
C SER A 223 13.26 3.75 -1.33
N ALA A 224 13.02 2.53 -1.80
CA ALA A 224 11.86 1.73 -1.41
C ALA A 224 12.10 0.90 -0.14
N THR A 225 12.87 1.40 0.83
CA THR A 225 12.97 0.79 2.17
C THR A 225 11.65 0.93 2.91
N VAL A 226 11.46 0.19 4.00
CA VAL A 226 10.23 0.29 4.82
C VAL A 226 10.06 1.71 5.36
N GLU A 227 11.15 2.33 5.80
CA GLU A 227 11.20 3.71 6.30
C GLU A 227 10.98 4.72 5.17
N GLY A 228 11.55 4.48 3.99
CA GLY A 228 11.36 5.34 2.81
C GLY A 228 9.90 5.33 2.32
N ILE A 229 9.27 4.15 2.33
CA ILE A 229 7.84 4.00 2.03
C ILE A 229 6.99 4.76 3.03
N GLN A 230 7.24 4.60 4.32
CA GLN A 230 6.46 5.29 5.36
C GLN A 230 6.60 6.81 5.25
N ALA A 231 7.84 7.32 5.17
CA ALA A 231 8.09 8.75 5.05
C ALA A 231 7.46 9.35 3.78
N SER A 232 7.52 8.62 2.66
CA SER A 232 6.84 9.02 1.42
C SER A 232 5.33 9.05 1.58
N ALA A 233 4.74 8.00 2.17
CA ALA A 233 3.30 7.91 2.38
C ALA A 233 2.77 9.04 3.30
N ASP A 234 3.46 9.33 4.39
CA ASP A 234 3.11 10.43 5.30
C ASP A 234 3.17 11.79 4.58
N ALA A 235 4.21 12.03 3.78
CA ALA A 235 4.35 13.25 3.00
C ALA A 235 3.22 13.40 1.98
N TYR A 236 2.88 12.33 1.25
CA TYR A 236 1.79 12.37 0.28
C TYR A 236 0.43 12.53 0.93
N ARG A 237 0.20 11.87 2.07
CA ARG A 237 -1.03 12.08 2.83
C ARG A 237 -1.23 13.54 3.18
N GLN A 238 -0.19 14.21 3.68
CA GLN A 238 -0.23 15.65 3.96
C GLN A 238 -0.53 16.46 2.70
N VAL A 239 0.17 16.19 1.59
CA VAL A 239 -0.03 16.90 0.31
C VAL A 239 -1.47 16.78 -0.19
N PHE A 240 -2.07 15.59 -0.11
CA PHE A 240 -3.43 15.37 -0.60
C PHE A 240 -4.51 15.89 0.36
N THR A 241 -4.36 15.68 1.67
CA THR A 241 -5.31 16.20 2.67
C THR A 241 -5.34 17.73 2.70
N SER A 242 -4.19 18.39 2.57
CA SER A 242 -4.11 19.86 2.57
C SER A 242 -4.33 20.48 1.18
N LYS A 243 -4.38 19.67 0.12
CA LYS A 243 -4.38 20.11 -1.29
C LYS A 243 -3.19 21.02 -1.65
N GLU A 244 -2.07 20.91 -0.92
CA GLU A 244 -0.84 21.72 -1.07
C GLU A 244 -0.27 21.64 -2.49
N PHE A 245 -0.51 20.54 -3.21
CA PHE A 245 -0.08 20.40 -4.61
C PHE A 245 -0.70 21.45 -5.55
N SER A 246 -1.78 22.13 -5.14
CA SER A 246 -2.34 23.27 -5.91
C SER A 246 -1.42 24.49 -5.87
N SER A 247 -0.83 24.80 -4.71
CA SER A 247 0.09 25.94 -4.53
C SER A 247 1.55 25.56 -4.75
N SER A 248 1.90 24.29 -4.57
CA SER A 248 3.27 23.76 -4.70
C SER A 248 3.28 22.46 -5.50
N PRO A 249 3.02 22.50 -6.82
CA PRO A 249 2.84 21.30 -7.63
C PRO A 249 4.07 20.40 -7.71
N ALA A 250 5.27 20.96 -7.49
CA ALA A 250 6.53 20.20 -7.40
C ALA A 250 6.52 19.15 -6.27
N ARG A 251 5.66 19.29 -5.25
CA ARG A 251 5.49 18.30 -4.16
C ARG A 251 4.97 16.96 -4.67
N LEU A 252 4.29 16.92 -5.82
CA LEU A 252 3.84 15.65 -6.43
C LEU A 252 4.96 14.88 -7.12
N GLY A 253 6.08 15.55 -7.47
CA GLY A 253 7.19 14.92 -8.15
C GLY A 253 6.82 14.39 -9.53
N LEU A 254 7.33 13.21 -9.86
CA LEU A 254 7.06 12.51 -11.11
C LEU A 254 5.64 11.93 -11.13
N LEU A 255 4.95 12.10 -12.25
CA LEU A 255 3.59 11.60 -12.51
C LEU A 255 3.56 10.78 -13.81
N SER A 256 2.57 9.90 -13.90
CA SER A 256 2.30 9.09 -15.08
C SER A 256 0.82 9.00 -15.31
N GLN A 257 0.39 8.99 -16.57
CA GLN A 257 -1.00 8.80 -16.90
C GLN A 257 -1.39 7.35 -16.64
N ALA A 258 -2.54 7.14 -16.01
CA ALA A 258 -3.11 5.80 -15.90
C ALA A 258 -3.46 5.30 -17.32
N THR A 259 -2.74 4.28 -17.79
CA THR A 259 -3.07 3.56 -19.01
C THR A 259 -3.69 2.23 -18.62
N GLY A 260 -4.92 1.98 -19.06
CA GLY A 260 -5.62 0.73 -18.76
C GLY A 260 -6.40 0.76 -17.45
N SER A 261 -7.11 -0.33 -17.20
CA SER A 261 -8.02 -0.49 -16.07
C SER A 261 -7.45 -1.39 -14.98
N THR A 262 -6.23 -1.96 -15.12
CA THR A 262 -5.64 -2.83 -14.07
C THR A 262 -4.10 -2.68 -13.81
N LEU A 263 -3.52 -3.12 -12.66
CA LEU A 263 -2.05 -3.23 -12.48
C LEU A 263 -1.43 -4.19 -13.47
N ALA A 264 -2.19 -5.18 -13.95
CA ALA A 264 -1.67 -6.12 -14.93
C ALA A 264 -1.25 -5.38 -16.21
N ASP A 265 -1.86 -4.23 -16.48
CA ASP A 265 -1.56 -3.38 -17.63
C ASP A 265 -0.45 -2.36 -17.35
N VAL A 266 -0.07 -2.14 -16.09
CA VAL A 266 0.98 -1.17 -15.75
C VAL A 266 2.32 -1.69 -16.23
N GLN A 267 2.87 -1.02 -17.24
CA GLN A 267 4.16 -1.34 -17.82
C GLN A 267 5.30 -0.59 -17.11
N PRO A 268 6.53 -1.16 -17.08
CA PRO A 268 7.70 -0.41 -16.64
C PRO A 268 7.89 0.89 -17.45
N TRP A 269 8.74 1.78 -16.96
CA TRP A 269 9.15 2.96 -17.71
C TRP A 269 9.86 2.55 -19.00
N ALA A 270 9.67 3.35 -20.06
CA ALA A 270 10.25 3.07 -21.38
C ALA A 270 11.77 2.87 -21.29
N GLY A 271 12.26 1.84 -22.00
CA GLY A 271 13.68 1.47 -21.97
C GLY A 271 14.16 0.89 -20.63
N ASN A 272 13.24 0.48 -19.75
CA ASN A 272 13.52 -0.02 -18.40
C ASN A 272 14.39 0.94 -17.57
N ARG A 273 14.16 2.25 -17.75
CA ARG A 273 14.93 3.32 -17.13
C ARG A 273 13.99 4.28 -16.40
N ILE A 274 14.26 4.51 -15.13
CA ILE A 274 13.50 5.47 -14.32
C ILE A 274 13.82 6.88 -14.82
N PRO A 275 12.83 7.69 -15.25
CA PRO A 275 13.07 9.03 -15.74
C PRO A 275 13.41 9.98 -14.58
N SER A 276 14.26 10.95 -14.85
CA SER A 276 14.51 12.05 -13.92
C SER A 276 13.37 13.08 -13.97
N LEU A 277 13.18 13.83 -12.89
CA LEU A 277 12.20 14.92 -12.87
C LEU A 277 12.53 16.03 -13.90
N LYS A 278 13.79 16.15 -14.33
CA LYS A 278 14.20 17.12 -15.37
C LYS A 278 13.68 16.72 -16.74
N GLU A 279 13.69 15.42 -17.05
CA GLU A 279 13.18 14.86 -18.31
C GLU A 279 11.64 14.82 -18.37
N ALA A 280 10.97 14.89 -17.22
CA ALA A 280 9.51 14.88 -17.14
C ALA A 280 8.89 16.13 -17.80
N ILE A 281 7.92 15.88 -18.67
CA ILE A 281 7.18 16.90 -19.42
C ILE A 281 6.36 17.76 -18.45
N VAL A 282 6.45 19.08 -18.56
CA VAL A 282 5.56 19.96 -17.80
C VAL A 282 4.17 19.91 -18.44
N LEU A 283 3.13 19.59 -17.66
CA LEU A 283 1.76 19.53 -18.17
C LEU A 283 1.22 20.93 -18.46
N THR A 284 1.09 21.27 -19.74
CA THR A 284 0.57 22.55 -20.24
C THR A 284 -0.37 22.29 -21.43
N PRO A 285 -1.19 23.26 -21.86
CA PRO A 285 -2.07 23.06 -23.01
C PRO A 285 -1.32 22.68 -24.30
N LYS A 286 -0.05 23.06 -24.43
CA LYS A 286 0.80 22.75 -25.60
C LYS A 286 1.45 21.36 -25.54
N THR A 287 1.56 20.78 -24.35
CA THR A 287 2.31 19.53 -24.11
C THR A 287 1.42 18.36 -23.74
N VAL A 288 0.12 18.60 -23.54
CA VAL A 288 -0.86 17.60 -23.13
C VAL A 288 -0.87 16.35 -24.02
N SER A 289 -0.84 16.50 -25.34
CA SER A 289 -0.84 15.39 -26.30
C SER A 289 0.40 14.50 -26.20
N LYS A 290 1.52 15.03 -25.67
CA LYS A 290 2.75 14.23 -25.44
C LYS A 290 2.65 13.37 -24.19
N VAL A 291 1.84 13.77 -23.21
CA VAL A 291 1.62 13.01 -21.97
C VAL A 291 0.76 11.76 -22.23
N GLU A 292 -0.17 11.84 -23.18
CA GLU A 292 -1.06 10.75 -23.60
C GLU A 292 -0.34 9.51 -24.14
N ALA A 293 0.91 9.65 -24.59
CA ALA A 293 1.77 8.53 -25.00
C ALA A 293 2.49 7.84 -23.82
N SER A 294 1.91 7.85 -22.61
CA SER A 294 2.52 7.33 -21.36
C SER A 294 3.82 8.01 -20.95
N ALA A 295 4.08 9.22 -21.44
CA ALA A 295 5.30 9.93 -21.11
C ALA A 295 5.31 10.39 -19.63
N PRO A 296 6.47 10.36 -18.95
CA PRO A 296 6.58 10.94 -17.62
C PRO A 296 6.27 12.43 -17.65
N PHE A 297 5.46 12.89 -16.70
CA PHE A 297 5.12 14.30 -16.60
C PHE A 297 5.22 14.83 -15.17
N LYS A 298 5.16 16.15 -15.04
CA LYS A 298 5.12 16.89 -13.77
C LYS A 298 4.19 18.09 -13.91
N LEU A 299 3.75 18.60 -12.78
CA LEU A 299 2.89 19.77 -12.74
C LEU A 299 3.68 21.06 -12.54
N ASP A 300 3.14 22.15 -13.07
CA ASP A 300 3.45 23.52 -12.69
C ASP A 300 2.16 24.22 -12.19
N PRO A 301 2.23 25.46 -11.68
CA PRO A 301 1.05 26.15 -11.15
C PRO A 301 -0.11 26.33 -12.14
N ARG A 302 0.12 26.19 -13.46
CA ARG A 302 -0.89 26.30 -14.52
C ARG A 302 -1.48 24.94 -14.90
N SER A 303 -0.98 23.84 -14.34
CA SER A 303 -1.42 22.48 -14.68
C SER A 303 -2.70 22.04 -13.96
N LYS A 304 -3.23 22.84 -13.01
CA LYS A 304 -4.31 22.43 -12.11
C LYS A 304 -5.59 21.97 -12.84
N ASP A 305 -6.02 22.71 -13.85
CA ASP A 305 -7.23 22.35 -14.60
C ASP A 305 -6.97 21.18 -15.56
N LEU A 306 -5.71 21.03 -16.00
CA LEU A 306 -5.32 20.02 -16.98
C LEU A 306 -5.19 18.62 -16.38
N ILE A 307 -4.85 18.49 -15.09
CA ILE A 307 -4.64 17.16 -14.50
C ILE A 307 -5.95 16.38 -14.37
N ARG A 308 -7.08 17.08 -14.17
CA ARG A 308 -8.40 16.46 -14.08
C ARG A 308 -8.71 15.62 -15.31
N ASP A 309 -8.41 16.15 -16.49
CA ASP A 309 -8.73 15.52 -17.77
C ASP A 309 -7.73 14.42 -18.19
N ARG A 310 -6.75 14.10 -17.33
CA ARG A 310 -5.77 13.04 -17.60
C ARG A 310 -6.20 11.67 -17.10
N VAL A 311 -7.29 11.63 -16.34
CA VAL A 311 -7.86 10.38 -15.85
C VAL A 311 -9.30 10.31 -16.32
N ASP A 312 -9.63 9.26 -17.06
CA ASP A 312 -11.01 8.99 -17.43
C ASP A 312 -11.78 8.48 -16.19
N LEU A 313 -12.37 9.42 -15.47
CA LEU A 313 -13.11 9.15 -14.23
C LEU A 313 -14.38 8.33 -14.50
N GLU A 314 -14.97 8.42 -15.69
CA GLU A 314 -16.16 7.66 -16.06
C GLU A 314 -15.81 6.21 -16.38
N LEU A 315 -14.70 5.96 -17.08
CA LEU A 315 -14.16 4.62 -17.29
C LEU A 315 -13.77 3.94 -15.96
N LEU A 316 -13.19 4.69 -15.02
CA LEU A 316 -12.87 4.17 -13.69
C LEU A 316 -14.12 3.83 -12.89
N LYS A 317 -15.13 4.70 -12.85
CA LYS A 317 -16.42 4.42 -12.21
C LYS A 317 -17.15 3.24 -12.85
N ALA A 318 -17.10 3.11 -14.17
CA ALA A 318 -17.70 1.99 -14.89
C ALA A 318 -16.99 0.65 -14.58
N THR A 319 -15.65 0.65 -14.49
CA THR A 319 -14.88 -0.54 -14.07
C THR A 319 -15.23 -0.96 -12.64
N ILE A 320 -15.38 0.03 -11.75
CA ILE A 320 -15.82 -0.15 -10.36
C ILE A 320 -17.21 -0.80 -10.29
N HIS A 321 -18.13 -0.45 -11.19
CA HIS A 321 -19.48 -1.01 -11.25
C HIS A 321 -19.59 -2.35 -11.99
N ILE A 322 -18.69 -2.63 -12.94
CA ILE A 322 -18.66 -3.91 -13.66
C ILE A 322 -18.14 -5.02 -12.75
N GLN A 323 -17.11 -4.75 -11.92
CA GLN A 323 -16.63 -5.72 -10.93
C GLN A 323 -17.68 -6.09 -9.86
N ASP A 324 -18.64 -5.18 -9.62
CA ASP A 324 -19.78 -5.39 -8.70
C ASP A 324 -20.90 -6.25 -9.33
N ARG A 325 -20.89 -6.42 -10.66
CA ARG A 325 -21.90 -7.20 -11.41
C ARG A 325 -21.37 -8.52 -11.98
N SER A 326 -20.06 -8.76 -11.92
CA SER A 326 -19.42 -9.95 -12.49
C SER A 326 -19.12 -11.06 -11.48
N MET A 327 -19.76 -11.06 -10.31
CA MET A 327 -19.75 -12.14 -9.33
C MET A 327 -21.15 -12.40 -8.77
#